data_AF-A0A7J8MNA3-F1
#
_entry.id   AF-A0A7J8MNA3-F1
#
_cell.length_a   1.000
_cell.length_b   1.000
_cell.length_c   1.000
_cell.angle_alpha   90.00
_cell.angle_beta   90.00
_cell.angle_gamma   90.00
#
_symmetry.space_group_name_H-M   'P 1'
#
loop_
_entity.id
_entity.type
_entity.pdbx_description
1 polymer ?
#
loop_
_entity_poly.entity_id
_entity_poly.type
_entity_poly.pdbx_seq_one_letter_code
_entity_poly.pdbx_strand_id
1 'polypeptide(L)'
;MKLLNLSLLIHLCSLLLVSTQPTDQPPFSCDSTDPLTKSYKFCKTTLPINRRVEDLVSRLTLDEKISQLINTAAAIPRLGIPGYEWWSEALHGVAFVANISQGIRFNGTIRSATSFPQAIGIEARGVYNAGQARGMTFWTPNINIFRDPRWGRGQETPGEDPLVTGKYAVSFVRGIQGDSFEGGKLGESLQVSACCKHFTAYDLDNWKGINRFVFDANVTLQDLADTYQPPFQSCIEKGKASGVMCAYNRINGVPNCADYNLLSKTARGQWGFNGYITSDCDAVSIIYDEQGYVKEPEDAVADVLTAGMDLDCGEYLKNYTGSAIEKKKVAVSDIDRALHNLFSIRMRLGLFNGNPAKQPFGNIGSDQVCSQEHLNLALEAARNGIVLLKNDNRLLPLAKTEITSLAVIGPNANSSETLVGNYAGPPCNPVTPLQGLQSYVKNINYHPGCST
;
A
#
# COMPACT_ATOMS: atom_id res chain seq x y z
N MET A 1 -32.18 -64.06 -35.24
CA MET A 1 -31.14 -64.54 -34.29
C MET A 1 -30.43 -63.32 -33.74
N LYS A 2 -30.45 -63.15 -32.40
CA LYS A 2 -29.72 -62.16 -31.57
C LYS A 2 -30.27 -60.73 -31.43
N LEU A 3 -30.92 -60.57 -30.27
CA LEU A 3 -31.07 -59.41 -29.37
C LEU A 3 -29.92 -58.40 -29.37
N LEU A 4 -30.26 -57.11 -29.14
CA LEU A 4 -29.57 -56.05 -28.37
C LEU A 4 -30.29 -54.71 -28.68
N ASN A 5 -30.48 -53.72 -27.82
CA ASN A 5 -30.49 -53.61 -26.36
C ASN A 5 -31.11 -52.23 -26.02
N LEU A 6 -31.73 -52.20 -24.86
CA LEU A 6 -32.32 -51.10 -24.10
C LEU A 6 -31.54 -49.75 -24.17
N SER A 7 -32.21 -48.68 -24.59
CA SER A 7 -31.71 -47.30 -24.48
C SER A 7 -31.94 -46.75 -23.06
N LEU A 8 -30.84 -46.56 -22.33
CA LEU A 8 -30.80 -45.98 -20.99
C LEU A 8 -30.76 -44.44 -21.11
N LEU A 9 -31.81 -43.77 -20.63
CA LEU A 9 -31.82 -42.32 -20.41
C LEU A 9 -30.87 -41.99 -19.25
N ILE A 10 -29.71 -41.38 -19.54
CA ILE A 10 -28.85 -40.78 -18.52
C ILE A 10 -29.27 -39.31 -18.38
N HIS A 11 -29.91 -38.97 -17.26
CA HIS A 11 -30.08 -37.58 -16.82
C HIS A 11 -28.73 -37.04 -16.36
N LEU A 12 -28.05 -36.27 -17.22
CA LEU A 12 -26.99 -35.38 -16.78
C LEU A 12 -27.64 -34.15 -16.12
N CYS A 13 -27.75 -34.19 -14.80
CA CYS A 13 -28.10 -33.01 -14.01
C CYS A 13 -26.86 -32.12 -13.94
N SER A 14 -26.67 -31.26 -14.94
CA SER A 14 -25.66 -30.21 -14.91
C SER A 14 -26.10 -29.19 -13.85
N LEU A 15 -25.47 -29.22 -12.67
CA LEU A 15 -25.49 -28.07 -11.76
C LEU A 15 -24.91 -26.88 -12.52
N LEU A 16 -25.78 -26.01 -13.01
CA LEU A 16 -25.44 -24.65 -13.37
C LEU A 16 -24.95 -23.99 -12.08
N LEU A 17 -23.62 -23.98 -11.89
CA LEU A 17 -22.96 -22.95 -11.11
C LEU A 17 -23.40 -21.62 -11.74
N VAL A 18 -24.36 -20.97 -11.09
CA VAL A 18 -24.69 -19.58 -11.37
C VAL A 18 -23.42 -18.81 -11.01
N SER A 19 -22.60 -18.57 -12.03
CA SER A 19 -21.58 -17.54 -12.01
C SER A 19 -22.34 -16.23 -11.86
N THR A 20 -22.52 -15.79 -10.62
CA THR A 20 -22.93 -14.41 -10.34
C THR A 20 -21.97 -13.51 -11.09
N GLN A 21 -22.46 -12.70 -12.01
CA GLN A 21 -21.66 -11.63 -12.60
C GLN A 21 -20.98 -10.87 -11.44
N PRO A 22 -19.70 -10.47 -11.58
CA PRO A 22 -19.08 -9.61 -10.58
C PRO A 22 -20.01 -8.41 -10.41
N THR A 23 -20.49 -8.20 -9.18
CA THR A 23 -21.22 -6.98 -8.90
C THR A 23 -20.28 -5.83 -9.20
N ASP A 24 -20.68 -4.88 -10.05
CA ASP A 24 -19.92 -3.65 -10.36
C ASP A 24 -19.70 -2.73 -9.13
N GLN A 25 -19.98 -3.23 -7.92
CA GLN A 25 -19.79 -2.53 -6.66
C GLN A 25 -18.97 -3.38 -5.68
N PRO A 26 -18.05 -2.74 -4.95
CA PRO A 26 -17.25 -3.42 -3.93
C PRO A 26 -18.14 -3.86 -2.75
N PRO A 27 -17.77 -4.96 -2.06
CA PRO A 27 -18.52 -5.41 -0.90
C PRO A 27 -18.44 -4.38 0.25
N PHE A 28 -19.51 -4.24 1.03
CA PHE A 28 -19.59 -3.28 2.12
C PHE A 28 -20.33 -3.84 3.33
N SER A 29 -20.08 -3.26 4.51
CA SER A 29 -20.79 -3.58 5.75
C SER A 29 -21.92 -2.59 6.03
N CYS A 30 -22.82 -2.99 6.94
CA CYS A 30 -23.92 -2.15 7.43
C CYS A 30 -24.91 -1.78 6.33
N ASP A 31 -25.32 -2.77 5.53
CA ASP A 31 -26.42 -2.59 4.60
C ASP A 31 -27.71 -2.31 5.37
N SER A 32 -28.27 -1.11 5.18
CA SER A 32 -29.52 -0.67 5.80
C SER A 32 -30.73 -1.54 5.46
N THR A 33 -30.64 -2.36 4.40
CA THR A 33 -31.68 -3.31 3.99
C THR A 33 -31.55 -4.66 4.68
N ASP A 34 -30.38 -4.99 5.23
CA ASP A 34 -30.15 -6.22 5.99
C ASP A 34 -30.64 -6.05 7.44
N PRO A 35 -31.69 -6.80 7.86
CA PRO A 35 -32.24 -6.71 9.21
C PRO A 35 -31.24 -7.10 10.30
N LEU A 36 -30.25 -7.95 9.98
CA LEU A 36 -29.24 -8.41 10.94
C LEU A 36 -28.28 -7.29 11.31
N THR A 37 -27.81 -6.53 10.32
CA THR A 37 -26.76 -5.52 10.53
C THR A 37 -27.29 -4.15 10.93
N LYS A 38 -28.54 -3.80 10.56
CA LYS A 38 -29.17 -2.51 10.87
C LYS A 38 -29.25 -2.20 12.38
N SER A 39 -29.29 -3.22 13.23
CA SER A 39 -29.43 -3.06 14.68
C SER A 39 -28.11 -2.77 15.41
N TYR A 40 -26.96 -3.08 14.81
CA TYR A 40 -25.67 -2.95 15.47
C TYR A 40 -25.26 -1.49 15.68
N LYS A 41 -24.67 -1.18 16.85
CA LYS A 41 -24.26 0.21 17.13
C LYS A 41 -23.10 0.62 16.23
N PHE A 42 -22.21 -0.31 15.88
CA PHE A 42 -21.13 -0.03 14.92
C PHE A 42 -21.62 0.37 13.51
N CYS A 43 -22.89 0.11 13.17
CA CYS A 43 -23.52 0.56 11.92
C CYS A 43 -24.21 1.93 12.01
N LYS A 44 -24.28 2.55 13.21
CA LYS A 44 -24.90 3.87 13.38
C LYS A 44 -23.88 4.97 13.11
N THR A 45 -23.92 5.54 11.90
CA THR A 45 -23.01 6.61 11.46
C THR A 45 -23.14 7.91 12.24
N THR A 46 -24.19 8.07 13.04
CA THR A 46 -24.38 9.20 13.97
C THR A 46 -23.54 9.08 15.25
N LEU A 47 -22.95 7.92 15.53
CA LEU A 47 -22.06 7.72 16.67
C LEU A 47 -20.60 8.01 16.28
N PRO A 48 -19.79 8.57 17.19
CA PRO A 48 -18.35 8.70 17.00
C PRO A 48 -17.67 7.37 16.64
N ILE A 49 -16.64 7.41 15.77
CA ILE A 49 -15.94 6.22 15.28
C ILE A 49 -15.44 5.35 16.43
N ASN A 50 -14.84 5.92 17.48
CA ASN A 50 -14.35 5.14 18.63
C ASN A 50 -15.47 4.29 19.29
N ARG A 51 -16.67 4.85 19.46
CA ARG A 51 -17.81 4.10 20.03
C ARG A 51 -18.30 2.99 19.12
N ARG A 52 -18.24 3.22 17.81
CA ARG A 52 -18.58 2.20 16.81
C ARG A 52 -17.56 1.07 16.83
N VAL A 53 -16.28 1.40 16.91
CA VAL A 53 -15.18 0.42 17.00
C VAL A 53 -15.24 -0.39 18.29
N GLU A 54 -15.49 0.25 19.44
CA GLU A 54 -15.70 -0.44 20.73
C GLU A 54 -16.84 -1.48 20.63
N ASP A 55 -17.98 -1.09 20.06
CA ASP A 55 -19.11 -2.01 19.86
C ASP A 55 -18.74 -3.15 18.88
N LEU A 56 -17.98 -2.86 17.83
CA LEU A 56 -17.55 -3.88 16.87
C LEU A 56 -16.60 -4.89 17.51
N VAL A 57 -15.52 -4.42 18.14
CA VAL A 57 -14.47 -5.27 18.73
C VAL A 57 -15.05 -6.13 19.87
N SER A 58 -16.00 -5.62 20.65
CA SER A 58 -16.64 -6.39 21.73
C SER A 58 -17.53 -7.54 21.24
N ARG A 59 -17.90 -7.55 19.96
CA ARG A 59 -18.74 -8.60 19.34
C ARG A 59 -17.94 -9.74 18.72
N LEU A 60 -16.63 -9.55 18.55
CA LEU A 60 -15.75 -10.53 17.93
C LEU A 60 -15.43 -11.67 18.89
N THR A 61 -15.51 -12.91 18.40
CA THR A 61 -14.89 -14.05 19.08
C THR A 61 -13.37 -13.94 19.03
N LEU A 62 -12.65 -14.73 19.84
CA LEU A 62 -11.19 -14.72 19.80
C LEU A 62 -10.64 -15.10 18.42
N ASP A 63 -11.21 -16.13 17.77
CA ASP A 63 -10.80 -16.53 16.42
C ASP A 63 -11.08 -15.43 15.39
N GLU A 64 -12.23 -14.77 15.49
CA GLU A 64 -12.55 -13.61 14.66
C GLU A 64 -11.52 -12.50 14.89
N LYS A 65 -11.13 -12.20 16.14
CA LYS A 65 -10.08 -11.22 16.46
C LYS A 65 -8.74 -11.55 15.81
N ILE A 66 -8.26 -12.78 16.00
CA ILE A 66 -6.97 -13.25 15.45
C ILE A 66 -6.98 -13.19 13.92
N SER A 67 -8.10 -13.55 13.28
CA SER A 67 -8.24 -13.51 11.82
C SER A 67 -8.15 -12.10 11.21
N GLN A 68 -8.28 -11.05 12.02
CA GLN A 68 -8.21 -9.65 11.59
C GLN A 68 -6.84 -9.00 11.83
N LEU A 69 -5.88 -9.73 12.42
CA LEU A 69 -4.53 -9.23 12.69
C LEU A 69 -3.57 -9.38 11.51
N ILE A 70 -4.03 -9.87 10.37
CA ILE A 70 -3.22 -10.11 9.17
C ILE A 70 -3.70 -9.30 7.97
N ASN A 71 -2.84 -9.09 6.99
CA ASN A 71 -3.16 -8.28 5.82
C ASN A 71 -4.34 -8.84 5.00
N THR A 72 -4.45 -10.17 4.85
CA THR A 72 -5.62 -10.81 4.24
C THR A 72 -6.66 -11.11 5.32
N ALA A 73 -7.35 -10.08 5.80
CA ALA A 73 -8.33 -10.20 6.87
C ALA A 73 -9.57 -10.97 6.40
N ALA A 74 -9.92 -12.02 7.14
CA ALA A 74 -11.05 -12.89 6.81
C ALA A 74 -12.39 -12.14 6.87
N ALA A 75 -13.38 -12.62 6.12
CA ALA A 75 -14.76 -12.16 6.30
C ALA A 75 -15.29 -12.62 7.67
N ILE A 76 -16.21 -11.86 8.25
CA ILE A 76 -16.98 -12.24 9.45
C ILE A 76 -18.47 -12.25 9.05
N PRO A 77 -18.96 -13.35 8.44
CA PRO A 77 -20.31 -13.40 7.88
C PRO A 77 -21.42 -13.13 8.90
N ARG A 78 -21.25 -13.62 10.14
CA ARG A 78 -22.21 -13.43 11.23
C ARG A 78 -22.47 -11.95 11.57
N LEU A 79 -21.48 -11.08 11.32
CA LEU A 79 -21.58 -9.64 11.55
C LEU A 79 -21.77 -8.84 10.24
N GLY A 80 -21.90 -9.51 9.09
CA GLY A 80 -22.00 -8.86 7.78
C GLY A 80 -20.74 -8.07 7.42
N ILE A 81 -19.56 -8.59 7.77
CA ILE A 81 -18.27 -7.93 7.50
C ILE A 81 -17.57 -8.68 6.38
N PRO A 82 -17.39 -8.05 5.20
CA PRO A 82 -16.59 -8.63 4.13
C PRO A 82 -15.13 -8.80 4.53
N GLY A 83 -14.45 -9.74 3.87
CA GLY A 83 -13.00 -9.83 3.92
C GLY A 83 -12.36 -8.55 3.38
N TYR A 84 -11.17 -8.24 3.86
CA TYR A 84 -10.46 -7.01 3.53
C TYR A 84 -9.00 -7.31 3.26
N GLU A 85 -8.44 -6.73 2.21
CA GLU A 85 -7.01 -6.82 1.94
C GLU A 85 -6.31 -5.52 2.29
N TRP A 86 -5.44 -5.56 3.31
CA TRP A 86 -4.67 -4.41 3.74
C TRP A 86 -3.51 -4.09 2.78
N TRP A 87 -2.97 -5.11 2.11
CA TRP A 87 -1.82 -4.95 1.23
C TRP A 87 -2.25 -4.53 -0.19
N SER A 88 -2.18 -3.23 -0.42
CA SER A 88 -2.10 -2.66 -1.77
C SER A 88 -0.91 -1.73 -1.87
N GLU A 89 -0.43 -1.50 -3.09
CA GLU A 89 0.76 -0.68 -3.34
C GLU A 89 0.38 0.47 -4.26
N ALA A 90 0.96 1.65 -3.99
CA ALA A 90 0.83 2.78 -4.88
C ALA A 90 2.01 3.74 -4.75
N LEU A 91 3.22 3.25 -5.01
CA LEU A 91 4.45 4.03 -4.84
C LEU A 91 4.43 5.29 -5.71
N HIS A 92 4.10 5.11 -6.99
CA HIS A 92 3.97 6.20 -7.97
C HIS A 92 2.75 6.04 -8.87
N GLY A 93 1.87 5.08 -8.62
CA GLY A 93 0.65 4.79 -9.36
C GLY A 93 -0.04 3.60 -8.72
N VAL A 94 -1.34 3.37 -8.94
CA VAL A 94 -2.00 2.15 -8.41
C VAL A 94 -1.26 0.93 -8.97
N ALA A 95 -0.70 0.11 -8.08
CA ALA A 95 0.19 -0.96 -8.47
C ALA A 95 -0.44 -2.34 -8.25
N PHE A 96 0.06 -3.29 -9.02
CA PHE A 96 -0.24 -4.70 -8.84
C PHE A 96 1.07 -5.45 -8.72
N VAL A 97 1.35 -5.98 -7.54
CA VAL A 97 2.49 -6.88 -7.35
C VAL A 97 2.02 -8.30 -7.70
N ALA A 98 2.31 -8.71 -8.93
CA ALA A 98 1.85 -9.98 -9.47
C ALA A 98 2.24 -11.17 -8.58
N ASN A 99 1.29 -12.09 -8.39
CA ASN A 99 1.43 -13.31 -7.56
C ASN A 99 1.72 -13.09 -6.07
N ILE A 100 1.72 -11.85 -5.59
CA ILE A 100 2.11 -11.50 -4.22
C ILE A 100 0.96 -10.74 -3.53
N SER A 101 0.50 -9.61 -4.07
CA SER A 101 -0.61 -8.85 -3.47
C SER A 101 -1.96 -9.27 -4.06
N GLN A 102 -2.97 -9.47 -3.21
CA GLN A 102 -4.35 -9.73 -3.65
C GLN A 102 -5.24 -8.49 -3.65
N GLY A 103 -4.68 -7.31 -3.34
CA GLY A 103 -5.43 -6.08 -3.07
C GLY A 103 -6.04 -5.44 -4.32
N ILE A 104 -5.30 -5.42 -5.43
CA ILE A 104 -5.68 -4.76 -6.69
C ILE A 104 -5.78 -5.75 -7.84
N ARG A 105 -6.72 -5.52 -8.77
CA ARG A 105 -6.89 -6.32 -9.99
C ARG A 105 -7.03 -5.43 -11.22
N PHE A 106 -6.26 -5.70 -12.27
CA PHE A 106 -6.32 -5.01 -13.57
C PHE A 106 -6.98 -5.86 -14.69
N ASN A 107 -7.91 -6.73 -14.31
CA ASN A 107 -8.54 -7.68 -15.24
C ASN A 107 -10.01 -7.36 -15.59
N GLY A 108 -10.52 -6.21 -15.13
CA GLY A 108 -11.89 -5.75 -15.43
C GLY A 108 -11.94 -4.62 -16.46
N THR A 109 -12.79 -3.62 -16.19
CA THR A 109 -12.93 -2.41 -17.00
C THR A 109 -11.69 -1.53 -16.92
N ILE A 110 -11.04 -1.48 -15.76
CA ILE A 110 -9.76 -0.80 -15.56
C ILE A 110 -8.63 -1.80 -15.78
N ARG A 111 -7.73 -1.52 -16.73
CA ARG A 111 -6.62 -2.40 -17.11
C ARG A 111 -5.24 -1.79 -16.93
N SER A 112 -5.21 -0.54 -16.52
CA SER A 112 -4.00 0.28 -16.39
C SER A 112 -4.22 1.39 -15.37
N ALA A 113 -3.14 2.00 -14.90
CA ALA A 113 -3.15 3.17 -14.03
C ALA A 113 -2.02 4.13 -14.42
N THR A 114 -2.15 5.39 -14.01
CA THR A 114 -1.15 6.42 -14.27
C THR A 114 -0.01 6.30 -13.25
N SER A 115 1.23 6.51 -13.70
CA SER A 115 2.43 6.53 -12.86
C SER A 115 2.77 7.96 -12.38
N PHE A 116 1.85 8.63 -11.66
CA PHE A 116 2.23 9.81 -10.86
C PHE A 116 1.43 10.01 -9.55
N PRO A 117 2.06 10.47 -8.42
CA PRO A 117 1.47 10.50 -7.08
C PRO A 117 0.13 11.20 -6.87
N GLN A 118 -0.07 12.37 -7.48
CA GLN A 118 -1.20 13.23 -7.16
C GLN A 118 -2.53 12.70 -7.71
N ALA A 119 -2.48 11.87 -8.76
CA ALA A 119 -3.66 11.17 -9.29
C ALA A 119 -4.01 9.91 -8.49
N ILE A 120 -3.08 9.38 -7.67
CA ILE A 120 -3.20 8.05 -7.06
C ILE A 120 -4.46 7.92 -6.22
N GLY A 121 -4.77 8.90 -5.36
CA GLY A 121 -5.93 8.79 -4.48
C GLY A 121 -7.24 8.66 -5.25
N ILE A 122 -7.37 9.37 -6.38
CA ILE A 122 -8.58 9.36 -7.22
C ILE A 122 -8.64 8.04 -7.99
N GLU A 123 -7.54 7.66 -8.65
CA GLU A 123 -7.51 6.41 -9.42
C GLU A 123 -7.70 5.17 -8.53
N ALA A 124 -7.05 5.13 -7.37
CA ALA A 124 -7.20 4.06 -6.38
C ALA A 124 -8.66 3.91 -5.94
N ARG A 125 -9.34 5.04 -5.70
CA ARG A 125 -10.76 5.04 -5.34
C ARG A 125 -11.64 4.60 -6.52
N GLY A 126 -11.32 5.01 -7.75
CA GLY A 126 -11.99 4.55 -8.96
C GLY A 126 -11.87 3.03 -9.17
N VAL A 127 -10.67 2.47 -8.96
CA VAL A 127 -10.43 1.01 -8.98
C VAL A 127 -11.27 0.29 -7.93
N TYR A 128 -11.34 0.82 -6.70
CA TYR A 128 -12.17 0.24 -5.66
C TYR A 128 -13.66 0.30 -6.00
N ASN A 129 -14.16 1.46 -6.42
CA ASN A 129 -15.58 1.66 -6.76
C ASN A 129 -16.02 0.79 -7.95
N ALA A 130 -15.12 0.46 -8.88
CA ALA A 130 -15.36 -0.48 -9.97
C ALA A 130 -15.34 -1.97 -9.53
N GLY A 131 -15.21 -2.26 -8.23
CA GLY A 131 -15.14 -3.63 -7.70
C GLY A 131 -13.82 -4.35 -7.99
N GLN A 132 -12.79 -3.62 -8.39
CA GLN A 132 -11.47 -4.16 -8.78
C GLN A 132 -10.41 -4.06 -7.68
N ALA A 133 -10.78 -3.65 -6.47
CA ALA A 133 -9.93 -3.72 -5.28
C ALA A 133 -10.65 -4.40 -4.11
N ARG A 134 -9.86 -5.08 -3.26
CA ARG A 134 -10.32 -5.73 -2.01
C ARG A 134 -10.03 -4.91 -0.75
N GLY A 135 -9.38 -3.77 -0.92
CA GLY A 135 -9.10 -2.81 0.14
C GLY A 135 -8.79 -1.43 -0.41
N MET A 136 -8.51 -0.49 0.50
CA MET A 136 -8.22 0.92 0.20
C MET A 136 -7.09 1.45 1.07
N THR A 137 -6.20 0.56 1.50
CA THR A 137 -4.98 0.86 2.24
C THR A 137 -3.80 0.61 1.33
N PHE A 138 -2.95 1.63 1.20
CA PHE A 138 -1.80 1.58 0.31
C PHE A 138 -0.53 1.79 1.13
N TRP A 139 0.42 0.88 0.99
CA TRP A 139 1.71 0.94 1.68
C TRP A 139 2.69 1.84 0.97
N THR A 140 2.39 3.13 1.01
CA THR A 140 3.07 4.23 0.33
C THR A 140 2.85 5.52 1.14
N PRO A 141 3.79 6.48 1.13
CA PRO A 141 5.06 6.52 0.39
C PRO A 141 6.23 5.80 1.08
N ASN A 142 7.25 5.45 0.28
CA ASN A 142 8.58 5.17 0.80
C ASN A 142 9.30 6.50 1.08
N ILE A 143 9.63 6.74 2.35
CA ILE A 143 10.21 7.99 2.85
C ILE A 143 11.50 7.73 3.65
N ASN A 144 12.14 6.60 3.39
CA ASN A 144 13.50 6.37 3.84
C ASN A 144 14.48 7.32 3.12
N ILE A 145 15.63 7.56 3.75
CA ILE A 145 16.68 8.38 3.19
C ILE A 145 17.53 7.54 2.23
N PHE A 146 17.76 8.01 1.02
CA PHE A 146 18.69 7.36 0.07
C PHE A 146 20.15 7.63 0.47
N ARG A 147 20.54 7.14 1.64
CA ARG A 147 21.85 7.43 2.26
C ARG A 147 23.00 6.81 1.48
N ASP A 148 22.82 5.59 1.00
CA ASP A 148 23.85 4.86 0.26
C ASP A 148 23.41 4.69 -1.19
N PRO A 149 24.12 5.28 -2.18
CA PRO A 149 23.70 5.30 -3.58
C PRO A 149 23.62 3.91 -4.23
N ARG A 150 24.10 2.86 -3.55
CA ARG A 150 24.04 1.47 -4.03
C ARG A 150 22.74 0.76 -3.64
N TRP A 151 21.92 1.37 -2.79
CA TRP A 151 20.68 0.75 -2.34
C TRP A 151 19.70 0.57 -3.50
N GLY A 152 19.32 -0.69 -3.77
CA GLY A 152 18.47 -1.06 -4.90
C GLY A 152 17.07 -0.42 -4.88
N ARG A 153 16.60 0.01 -3.70
CA ARG A 153 15.31 0.68 -3.51
C ARG A 153 15.43 2.19 -3.27
N GLY A 154 16.62 2.77 -3.40
CA GLY A 154 16.79 4.23 -3.35
C GLY A 154 15.95 4.96 -4.41
N GLN A 155 15.70 4.31 -5.55
CA GLN A 155 14.79 4.79 -6.61
C GLN A 155 13.34 5.01 -6.15
N GLU A 156 12.92 4.42 -5.03
CA GLU A 156 11.58 4.57 -4.47
C GLU A 156 11.44 5.83 -3.61
N THR A 157 12.55 6.48 -3.26
CA THR A 157 12.61 7.56 -2.27
C THR A 157 12.72 8.93 -2.92
N PRO A 158 12.34 10.01 -2.23
CA PRO A 158 12.56 11.38 -2.72
C PRO A 158 14.00 11.88 -2.56
N GLY A 159 14.98 11.00 -2.29
CA GLY A 159 16.41 11.31 -2.25
C GLY A 159 17.05 11.21 -0.88
N GLU A 160 18.22 11.85 -0.74
CA GLU A 160 19.11 11.72 0.42
C GLU A 160 18.88 12.78 1.52
N ASP A 161 18.07 13.81 1.27
CA ASP A 161 17.88 14.94 2.20
C ASP A 161 16.63 14.75 3.09
N PRO A 162 16.77 14.70 4.43
CA PRO A 162 15.63 14.53 5.34
C PRO A 162 14.54 15.60 5.24
N LEU A 163 14.91 16.84 4.93
CA LEU A 163 13.94 17.94 4.83
C LEU A 163 13.08 17.83 3.57
N VAL A 164 13.68 17.56 2.42
CA VAL A 164 12.99 17.29 1.15
C VAL A 164 12.09 16.07 1.31
N THR A 165 12.61 14.99 1.88
CA THR A 165 11.84 13.77 2.15
C THR A 165 10.65 14.03 3.06
N GLY A 166 10.82 14.82 4.13
CA GLY A 166 9.73 15.22 5.01
C GLY A 166 8.65 16.05 4.30
N LYS A 167 9.03 16.99 3.42
CA LYS A 167 8.07 17.77 2.62
C LYS A 167 7.32 16.90 1.62
N TYR A 168 8.03 16.00 0.93
CA TYR A 168 7.45 15.02 0.02
C TYR A 168 6.42 14.16 0.76
N ALA A 169 6.78 13.61 1.92
CA ALA A 169 5.90 12.78 2.73
C ALA A 169 4.58 13.49 3.07
N VAL A 170 4.66 14.76 3.50
CA VAL A 170 3.47 15.56 3.83
C VAL A 170 2.57 15.77 2.62
N SER A 171 3.13 16.19 1.49
CA SER A 171 2.34 16.45 0.27
C SER A 171 1.73 15.16 -0.29
N PHE A 172 2.48 14.06 -0.30
CA PHE A 172 2.02 12.76 -0.79
C PHE A 172 0.86 12.23 0.05
N VAL A 173 1.04 12.18 1.37
CA VAL A 173 0.03 11.66 2.31
C VAL A 173 -1.25 12.50 2.25
N ARG A 174 -1.14 13.82 2.21
CA ARG A 174 -2.32 14.70 2.07
C ARG A 174 -3.08 14.42 0.79
N GLY A 175 -2.37 14.39 -0.34
CA GLY A 175 -2.98 14.16 -1.66
C GLY A 175 -3.71 12.82 -1.74
N ILE A 176 -3.06 11.72 -1.36
CA ILE A 176 -3.66 10.39 -1.49
C ILE A 176 -4.84 10.19 -0.52
N GLN A 177 -4.80 10.79 0.68
CA GLN A 177 -5.88 10.68 1.66
C GLN A 177 -7.08 11.60 1.38
N GLY A 178 -6.98 12.50 0.40
CA GLY A 178 -8.05 13.43 0.03
C GLY A 178 -8.07 14.74 0.83
N ASP A 179 -6.93 15.17 1.38
CA ASP A 179 -6.75 16.50 1.98
C ASP A 179 -6.33 17.54 0.91
N SER A 180 -6.33 18.83 1.27
CA SER A 180 -5.68 19.86 0.44
C SER A 180 -4.16 19.84 0.58
N PHE A 181 -3.47 20.47 -0.37
CA PHE A 181 -2.03 20.67 -0.31
C PHE A 181 -1.61 21.39 0.99
N GLU A 182 -2.34 22.44 1.37
CA GLU A 182 -2.14 23.21 2.60
C GLU A 182 -2.55 22.43 3.86
N GLY A 183 -3.37 21.40 3.71
CA GLY A 183 -3.97 20.61 4.78
C GLY A 183 -5.21 21.26 5.40
N GLY A 184 -5.85 20.51 6.30
CA GLY A 184 -6.97 21.00 7.13
C GLY A 184 -8.36 20.81 6.53
N LYS A 185 -8.47 20.20 5.35
CA LYS A 185 -9.73 19.71 4.79
C LYS A 185 -10.02 18.25 5.15
N LEU A 186 -9.00 17.50 5.59
CA LEU A 186 -9.15 16.12 6.02
C LEU A 186 -10.08 16.04 7.23
N GLY A 187 -11.32 15.61 6.99
CA GLY A 187 -12.27 15.26 8.04
C GLY A 187 -12.01 13.85 8.58
N GLU A 188 -13.05 13.24 9.15
CA GLU A 188 -12.98 11.84 9.58
C GLU A 188 -12.93 10.84 8.41
N SER A 189 -13.32 11.27 7.20
CA SER A 189 -13.35 10.42 6.00
C SER A 189 -12.02 10.47 5.24
N LEU A 190 -11.55 9.29 4.82
CA LEU A 190 -10.34 9.10 4.01
C LEU A 190 -10.71 8.74 2.58
N GLN A 191 -10.08 9.38 1.60
CA GLN A 191 -10.22 8.98 0.20
C GLN A 191 -9.55 7.62 -0.05
N VAL A 192 -8.32 7.43 0.38
CA VAL A 192 -7.72 6.12 0.64
C VAL A 192 -6.76 6.27 1.83
N SER A 193 -6.21 5.18 2.35
CA SER A 193 -5.25 5.21 3.45
C SER A 193 -3.81 5.19 2.94
N ALA A 194 -2.99 6.12 3.43
CA ALA A 194 -1.54 6.17 3.21
C ALA A 194 -0.79 5.51 4.37
N CYS A 195 0.35 4.90 4.09
CA CYS A 195 1.20 4.27 5.08
C CYS A 195 2.68 4.56 4.81
N CYS A 196 3.27 5.41 5.64
CA CYS A 196 4.68 5.80 5.49
C CYS A 196 5.61 4.66 5.87
N LYS A 197 6.53 4.31 4.97
CA LYS A 197 7.44 3.18 5.12
C LYS A 197 8.90 3.54 4.79
N HIS A 198 9.88 2.83 5.33
CA HIS A 198 9.83 1.75 6.32
C HIS A 198 10.48 2.25 7.61
N PHE A 199 9.70 2.32 8.69
CA PHE A 199 10.06 2.95 9.96
C PHE A 199 10.90 2.00 10.83
N THR A 200 12.19 2.28 11.08
CA THR A 200 13.05 3.30 10.48
C THR A 200 14.45 2.75 10.19
N ALA A 201 15.34 3.62 9.69
CA ALA A 201 16.73 3.32 9.37
C ALA A 201 16.93 2.08 8.47
N TYR A 202 15.99 1.91 7.53
CA TYR A 202 16.05 0.92 6.47
C TYR A 202 16.56 1.58 5.18
N ASP A 203 17.80 1.28 4.80
CA ASP A 203 18.46 1.86 3.63
C ASP A 203 19.39 0.87 2.90
N LEU A 204 19.16 -0.44 3.07
CA LEU A 204 19.98 -1.52 2.51
C LEU A 204 19.15 -2.77 2.19
N ASP A 205 19.32 -3.35 1.00
CA ASP A 205 18.69 -4.63 0.62
C ASP A 205 19.62 -5.83 0.81
N ASN A 206 20.77 -5.80 0.15
CA ASN A 206 21.78 -6.83 0.25
C ASN A 206 23.15 -6.27 -0.13
N TRP A 207 24.07 -6.21 0.83
CA TRP A 207 25.42 -5.71 0.58
C TRP A 207 26.44 -6.47 1.42
N LYS A 208 27.53 -6.93 0.78
CA LYS A 208 28.61 -7.71 1.40
C LYS A 208 28.13 -8.91 2.22
N GLY A 209 27.10 -9.60 1.74
CA GLY A 209 26.55 -10.80 2.41
C GLY A 209 25.61 -10.50 3.57
N ILE A 210 25.32 -9.23 3.85
CA ILE A 210 24.30 -8.83 4.82
C ILE A 210 23.05 -8.45 4.05
N ASN A 211 21.98 -9.22 4.24
CA ASN A 211 20.66 -8.92 3.70
C ASN A 211 19.84 -8.06 4.68
N ARG A 212 18.79 -7.43 4.19
CA ARG A 212 17.87 -6.58 4.95
C ARG A 212 17.19 -7.25 6.15
N PHE A 213 16.96 -8.56 6.09
CA PHE A 213 16.25 -9.32 7.13
C PHE A 213 17.10 -9.50 8.38
N VAL A 214 18.42 -9.58 8.25
CA VAL A 214 19.36 -9.74 9.38
C VAL A 214 20.20 -8.50 9.67
N PHE A 215 20.07 -7.46 8.85
CA PHE A 215 20.78 -6.19 9.01
C PHE A 215 20.49 -5.57 10.38
N ASP A 216 21.55 -5.19 11.09
CA ASP A 216 21.47 -4.43 12.34
C ASP A 216 22.14 -3.07 12.12
N ALA A 217 21.32 -2.04 12.01
CA ALA A 217 21.77 -0.68 11.79
C ALA A 217 22.30 -0.11 13.12
N ASN A 218 23.61 0.18 13.17
CA ASN A 218 24.19 0.91 14.30
C ASN A 218 24.00 2.41 14.06
N VAL A 219 23.05 3.02 14.78
CA VAL A 219 22.61 4.39 14.56
C VAL A 219 22.65 5.15 15.89
N THR A 220 23.33 6.29 15.92
CA THR A 220 23.35 7.14 17.10
C THR A 220 21.98 7.78 17.34
N LEU A 221 21.67 8.17 18.58
CA LEU A 221 20.45 8.93 18.86
C LEU A 221 20.40 10.25 18.09
N GLN A 222 21.57 10.85 17.83
CA GLN A 222 21.68 12.05 17.02
C GLN A 222 21.29 11.77 15.56
N ASP A 223 21.86 10.75 14.92
CA ASP A 223 21.52 10.42 13.53
C ASP A 223 20.06 9.98 13.38
N LEU A 224 19.49 9.29 14.38
CA LEU A 224 18.06 9.02 14.42
C LEU A 224 17.25 10.32 14.37
N ALA A 225 17.58 11.28 15.23
CA ALA A 225 16.86 12.55 15.32
C ALA A 225 17.10 13.47 14.11
N ASP A 226 18.32 13.51 13.57
CA ASP A 226 18.73 14.45 12.53
C ASP A 226 18.41 13.92 11.11
N THR A 227 18.43 12.59 10.92
CA THR A 227 18.36 11.97 9.58
C THR A 227 17.16 11.04 9.40
N TYR A 228 17.00 10.04 10.26
CA TYR A 228 16.10 8.91 9.99
C TYR A 228 14.65 9.14 10.45
N GLN A 229 14.42 9.89 11.52
CA GLN A 229 13.09 10.16 12.06
C GLN A 229 12.36 11.38 11.47
N PRO A 230 13.02 12.48 11.04
CA PRO A 230 12.33 13.69 10.58
C PRO A 230 11.27 13.48 9.48
N PRO A 231 11.49 12.59 8.48
CA PRO A 231 10.46 12.30 7.48
C PRO A 231 9.21 11.66 8.09
N PHE A 232 9.38 10.69 9.00
CA PHE A 232 8.27 9.99 9.66
C PHE A 232 7.52 10.91 10.62
N GLN A 233 8.22 11.73 11.39
CA GLN A 233 7.60 12.75 12.24
C GLN A 233 6.74 13.69 11.39
N SER A 234 7.27 14.20 10.27
CA SER A 234 6.52 15.07 9.36
C SER A 234 5.32 14.35 8.74
N CYS A 235 5.49 13.10 8.32
CA CYS A 235 4.41 12.26 7.80
C CYS A 235 3.24 12.12 8.79
N ILE A 236 3.53 11.90 10.07
CA ILE A 236 2.53 11.73 11.13
C ILE A 236 1.91 13.07 11.52
N GLU A 237 2.74 14.03 11.94
CA GLU A 237 2.25 15.26 12.56
C GLU A 237 1.60 16.21 11.55
N LYS A 238 2.19 16.32 10.36
CA LYS A 238 1.79 17.31 9.32
C LYS A 238 1.04 16.65 8.18
N GLY A 239 1.47 15.46 7.76
CA GLY A 239 0.80 14.67 6.72
C GLY A 239 -0.50 14.02 7.21
N LYS A 240 -0.61 13.76 8.53
CA LYS A 240 -1.73 13.04 9.14
C LYS A 240 -1.93 11.64 8.55
N ALA A 241 -0.83 10.93 8.31
CA ALA A 241 -0.89 9.57 7.78
C ALA A 241 -1.78 8.67 8.63
N SER A 242 -2.47 7.76 7.96
CA SER A 242 -3.34 6.77 8.59
C SER A 242 -2.60 5.48 8.91
N GLY A 243 -1.43 5.24 8.31
CA GLY A 243 -0.58 4.08 8.53
C GLY A 243 0.90 4.43 8.69
N VAL A 244 1.63 3.56 9.38
CA VAL A 244 3.10 3.50 9.40
C VAL A 244 3.51 2.03 9.29
N MET A 245 4.53 1.73 8.51
CA MET A 245 5.07 0.37 8.39
C MET A 245 6.40 0.27 9.11
N CYS A 246 6.54 -0.66 10.06
CA CYS A 246 7.83 -0.96 10.69
C CYS A 246 8.70 -1.81 9.77
N ALA A 247 10.01 -1.56 9.78
CA ALA A 247 10.96 -2.19 8.85
C ALA A 247 11.42 -3.59 9.29
N TYR A 248 12.06 -4.32 8.36
CA TYR A 248 12.68 -5.64 8.64
C TYR A 248 13.84 -5.57 9.63
N ASN A 249 14.73 -4.60 9.44
CA ASN A 249 16.04 -4.57 10.10
C ASN A 249 15.93 -4.34 11.61
N ARG A 250 17.06 -4.52 12.29
CA ARG A 250 17.26 -4.06 13.66
C ARG A 250 17.91 -2.68 13.68
N ILE A 251 17.72 -1.97 14.79
CA ILE A 251 18.49 -0.78 15.14
C ILE A 251 19.10 -1.03 16.51
N ASN A 252 20.43 -0.95 16.58
CA ASN A 252 21.19 -1.17 17.82
C ASN A 252 20.76 -2.46 18.55
N GLY A 253 20.52 -3.53 17.80
CA GLY A 253 20.14 -4.85 18.31
C GLY A 253 18.64 -5.11 18.47
N VAL A 254 17.76 -4.12 18.31
CA VAL A 254 16.30 -4.28 18.50
C VAL A 254 15.56 -4.28 17.15
N PRO A 255 14.71 -5.29 16.83
CA PRO A 255 13.91 -5.30 15.61
C PRO A 255 12.91 -4.14 15.59
N ASN A 256 12.81 -3.44 14.47
CA ASN A 256 11.94 -2.26 14.36
C ASN A 256 10.48 -2.56 14.75
N CYS A 257 9.93 -3.69 14.31
CA CYS A 257 8.56 -4.10 14.61
C CYS A 257 8.33 -4.51 16.07
N ALA A 258 9.40 -4.77 16.84
CA ALA A 258 9.36 -5.13 18.26
C ALA A 258 9.84 -3.98 19.18
N ASP A 259 10.14 -2.79 18.64
CA ASP A 259 10.66 -1.68 19.44
C ASP A 259 9.54 -0.79 20.02
N TYR A 260 9.23 -1.00 21.31
CA TYR A 260 8.27 -0.19 22.06
C TYR A 260 8.61 1.31 22.10
N ASN A 261 9.90 1.66 22.14
CA ASN A 261 10.32 3.06 22.18
C ASN A 261 10.05 3.74 20.84
N LEU A 262 10.24 3.06 19.72
CA LEU A 262 9.93 3.59 18.39
C LEU A 262 8.42 3.65 18.16
N LEU A 263 7.71 2.53 18.31
CA LEU A 263 6.31 2.44 17.89
C LEU A 263 5.35 3.12 18.88
N SER A 264 5.46 2.80 20.17
CA SER A 264 4.52 3.33 21.18
C SER A 264 4.97 4.67 21.76
N LYS A 265 6.20 4.78 22.26
CA LYS A 265 6.63 6.04 22.90
C LYS A 265 6.81 7.17 21.89
N THR A 266 7.49 6.91 20.78
CA THR A 266 7.81 7.96 19.80
C THR A 266 6.64 8.21 18.86
N ALA A 267 6.24 7.23 18.04
CA ALA A 267 5.20 7.47 17.04
C ALA A 267 3.83 7.79 17.64
N ARG A 268 3.32 6.96 18.56
CA ARG A 268 2.01 7.25 19.20
C ARG A 268 2.09 8.33 20.27
N GLY A 269 3.09 8.26 21.15
CA GLY A 269 3.22 9.16 22.29
C GLY A 269 3.67 10.57 21.89
N GLN A 270 4.89 10.70 21.39
CA GLN A 270 5.50 12.00 21.10
C GLN A 270 4.90 12.67 19.87
N TRP A 271 4.71 11.93 18.78
CA TRP A 271 4.20 12.49 17.51
C TRP A 271 2.67 12.44 17.39
N GLY A 272 1.98 11.81 18.34
CA GLY A 272 0.52 11.75 18.37
C GLY A 272 -0.08 10.95 17.21
N PHE A 273 0.56 9.84 16.80
CA PHE A 273 0.05 9.00 15.72
C PHE A 273 -1.30 8.34 16.06
N ASN A 274 -2.32 8.67 15.27
CA ASN A 274 -3.70 8.19 15.40
C ASN A 274 -4.10 7.31 14.20
N GLY A 275 -3.28 6.28 13.92
CA GLY A 275 -3.47 5.33 12.83
C GLY A 275 -3.08 3.90 13.21
N TYR A 276 -2.88 3.06 12.19
CA TYR A 276 -2.41 1.68 12.37
C TYR A 276 -0.91 1.54 12.10
N ILE A 277 -0.25 0.64 12.80
CA ILE A 277 1.13 0.24 12.54
C ILE A 277 1.14 -1.18 11.98
N THR A 278 1.72 -1.36 10.80
CA THR A 278 1.86 -2.68 10.14
C THR A 278 3.31 -3.14 10.11
N SER A 279 3.55 -4.45 10.14
CA SER A 279 4.83 -5.01 9.71
C SER A 279 5.03 -4.84 8.20
N ASP A 280 6.30 -4.75 7.79
CA ASP A 280 6.68 -5.18 6.44
C ASP A 280 6.47 -6.71 6.31
N CYS A 281 6.37 -7.20 5.09
CA CYS A 281 5.87 -8.55 4.81
C CYS A 281 6.79 -9.66 5.30
N ASP A 282 6.26 -10.40 6.28
CA ASP A 282 6.91 -11.43 7.06
C ASP A 282 7.97 -10.89 8.05
N ALA A 283 8.00 -9.58 8.33
CA ALA A 283 8.96 -9.03 9.30
C ALA A 283 8.76 -9.59 10.72
N VAL A 284 7.55 -10.05 11.07
CA VAL A 284 7.27 -10.69 12.35
C VAL A 284 7.91 -12.08 12.43
N SER A 285 7.86 -12.88 11.36
CA SER A 285 8.48 -14.21 11.33
C SER A 285 10.00 -14.10 11.36
N ILE A 286 10.55 -13.13 10.61
CA ILE A 286 11.99 -12.84 10.53
C ILE A 286 12.62 -12.61 11.91
N ILE A 287 11.91 -11.99 12.86
CA ILE A 287 12.38 -11.77 14.24
C ILE A 287 12.82 -13.10 14.91
N TYR A 288 12.08 -14.18 14.65
CA TYR A 288 12.37 -15.51 15.17
C TYR A 288 13.23 -16.32 14.19
N ASP A 289 12.76 -16.49 12.95
CA ASP A 289 13.31 -17.44 11.98
C ASP A 289 14.71 -17.08 11.48
N GLU A 290 14.99 -15.78 11.29
CA GLU A 290 16.25 -15.31 10.69
C GLU A 290 17.13 -14.52 11.67
N GLN A 291 16.53 -13.69 12.52
CA GLN A 291 17.26 -12.84 13.45
C GLN A 291 17.64 -13.53 14.75
N GLY A 292 16.93 -14.61 15.13
CA GLY A 292 17.11 -15.29 16.41
C GLY A 292 16.96 -14.37 17.62
N TYR A 293 16.15 -13.31 17.49
CA TYR A 293 15.97 -12.30 18.54
C TYR A 293 15.20 -12.87 19.74
N VAL A 294 14.24 -13.76 19.46
CA VAL A 294 13.46 -14.48 20.47
C VAL A 294 13.68 -15.98 20.39
N LYS A 295 13.24 -16.72 21.43
CA LYS A 295 13.46 -18.17 21.55
C LYS A 295 12.26 -19.01 21.13
N GLU A 296 11.05 -18.47 21.20
CA GLU A 296 9.83 -19.14 20.76
C GLU A 296 9.03 -18.26 19.80
N PRO A 297 8.27 -18.85 18.86
CA PRO A 297 7.40 -18.09 17.97
C PRO A 297 6.43 -17.15 18.70
N GLU A 298 5.87 -17.60 19.82
CA GLU A 298 4.93 -16.80 20.61
C GLU A 298 5.58 -15.60 21.31
N ASP A 299 6.91 -15.60 21.51
CA ASP A 299 7.62 -14.44 22.03
C ASP A 299 7.67 -13.32 20.98
N ALA A 300 7.84 -13.65 19.69
CA ALA A 300 7.79 -12.64 18.63
C ALA A 300 6.39 -11.99 18.56
N VAL A 301 5.33 -12.78 18.70
CA VAL A 301 3.95 -12.27 18.79
C VAL A 301 3.78 -11.32 19.98
N ALA A 302 4.27 -11.73 21.15
CA ALA A 302 4.19 -10.92 22.36
C ALA A 302 4.96 -9.59 22.23
N ASP A 303 6.17 -9.64 21.68
CA ASP A 303 7.03 -8.47 21.51
C ASP A 303 6.42 -7.46 20.54
N VAL A 304 5.95 -7.88 19.36
CA VAL A 304 5.39 -6.94 18.36
C VAL A 304 4.07 -6.32 18.82
N LEU A 305 3.18 -7.12 19.44
CA LEU A 305 1.93 -6.60 19.99
C LEU A 305 2.20 -5.67 21.16
N THR A 306 3.12 -6.01 22.07
CA THR A 306 3.50 -5.12 23.18
C THR A 306 4.13 -3.82 22.67
N ALA A 307 4.99 -3.90 21.64
CA ALA A 307 5.66 -2.75 21.06
C ALA A 307 4.69 -1.71 20.49
N GLY A 308 3.53 -2.14 19.98
CA GLY A 308 2.48 -1.26 19.46
C GLY A 308 2.10 -1.50 18.01
N MET A 309 2.63 -2.58 17.40
CA MET A 309 2.20 -3.06 16.09
C MET A 309 0.74 -3.53 16.15
N ASP A 310 -0.02 -3.27 15.09
CA ASP A 310 -1.44 -3.63 15.00
C ASP A 310 -1.71 -4.71 13.96
N LEU A 311 -0.94 -4.75 12.87
CA LEU A 311 -1.17 -5.59 11.70
C LEU A 311 0.09 -6.32 11.28
N ASP A 312 -0.06 -7.59 10.95
CA ASP A 312 0.97 -8.40 10.33
C ASP A 312 0.75 -8.49 8.81
N CYS A 313 1.70 -8.03 8.00
CA CYS A 313 1.79 -8.49 6.63
C CYS A 313 2.37 -9.90 6.63
N GLY A 314 1.53 -10.92 6.46
CA GLY A 314 1.90 -12.31 6.64
C GLY A 314 0.84 -13.10 7.39
N GLU A 315 1.19 -14.29 7.86
CA GLU A 315 0.28 -15.16 8.62
C GLU A 315 0.75 -15.42 10.06
N TYR A 316 1.84 -14.78 10.50
CA TYR A 316 2.52 -15.15 11.75
C TYR A 316 1.65 -14.87 12.98
N LEU A 317 1.02 -13.68 13.04
CA LEU A 317 0.06 -13.39 14.12
C LEU A 317 -1.13 -14.35 14.08
N LYS A 318 -1.65 -14.70 12.91
CA LYS A 318 -2.76 -15.66 12.79
C LYS A 318 -2.38 -17.04 13.33
N ASN A 319 -1.16 -17.49 13.08
CA ASN A 319 -0.70 -18.83 13.43
C ASN A 319 -0.33 -18.98 14.91
N TYR A 320 0.21 -17.93 15.54
CA TYR A 320 0.81 -18.05 16.89
C TYR A 320 0.12 -17.23 17.99
N THR A 321 -0.83 -16.34 17.67
CA THR A 321 -1.51 -15.54 18.71
C THR A 321 -2.34 -16.39 19.67
N GLY A 322 -3.01 -17.44 19.18
CA GLY A 322 -3.78 -18.34 20.03
C GLY A 322 -2.92 -19.01 21.10
N SER A 323 -1.81 -19.62 20.70
CA SER A 323 -0.87 -20.25 21.63
C SER A 323 -0.15 -19.24 22.53
N ALA A 324 0.11 -18.02 22.05
CA ALA A 324 0.68 -16.95 22.87
C ALA A 324 -0.24 -16.55 24.04
N ILE A 325 -1.56 -16.53 23.81
CA ILE A 325 -2.55 -16.29 24.88
C ILE A 325 -2.61 -17.47 25.85
N GLU A 326 -2.64 -18.71 25.34
CA GLU A 326 -2.64 -19.91 26.19
C GLU A 326 -1.41 -19.96 27.11
N LYS A 327 -0.25 -19.58 26.58
CA LYS A 327 1.01 -19.42 27.31
C LYS A 327 1.06 -18.16 28.20
N LYS A 328 0.02 -17.33 28.21
CA LYS A 328 -0.08 -16.06 28.96
C LYS A 328 1.00 -15.03 28.59
N LYS A 329 1.52 -15.09 27.37
CA LYS A 329 2.49 -14.12 26.84
C LYS A 329 1.79 -12.87 26.26
N VAL A 330 0.55 -13.02 25.80
CA VAL A 330 -0.28 -11.95 25.23
C VAL A 330 -1.62 -11.91 25.96
N ALA A 331 -2.08 -10.70 26.29
CA ALA A 331 -3.43 -10.50 26.77
C ALA A 331 -4.39 -10.20 25.60
N VAL A 332 -5.66 -10.61 25.73
CA VAL A 332 -6.69 -10.28 24.72
C VAL A 332 -6.84 -8.75 24.56
N SER A 333 -6.54 -7.97 25.60
CA SER A 333 -6.53 -6.50 25.52
C SER A 333 -5.49 -5.94 24.55
N ASP A 334 -4.37 -6.62 24.33
CA ASP A 334 -3.34 -6.19 23.38
C ASP A 334 -3.86 -6.32 21.93
N ILE A 335 -4.62 -7.39 21.69
CA ILE A 335 -5.33 -7.64 20.44
C ILE A 335 -6.47 -6.64 20.25
N ASP A 336 -7.24 -6.36 21.31
CA ASP A 336 -8.33 -5.39 21.26
C ASP A 336 -7.83 -3.98 20.91
N ARG A 337 -6.66 -3.59 21.43
CA ARG A 337 -6.00 -2.33 21.08
C ARG A 337 -5.64 -2.31 19.58
N ALA A 338 -5.00 -3.36 19.08
CA ALA A 338 -4.65 -3.47 17.66
C ALA A 338 -5.88 -3.36 16.77
N LEU A 339 -6.92 -4.14 17.07
CA LEU A 339 -8.18 -4.14 16.33
C LEU A 339 -8.91 -2.80 16.42
N HIS A 340 -8.80 -2.09 17.55
CA HIS A 340 -9.36 -0.75 17.66
C HIS A 340 -8.75 0.20 16.62
N ASN A 341 -7.43 0.17 16.44
CA ASN A 341 -6.75 0.98 15.42
C ASN A 341 -7.15 0.56 14.00
N LEU A 342 -7.16 -0.75 13.73
CA LEU A 342 -7.50 -1.30 12.41
C LEU A 342 -8.93 -0.96 11.99
N PHE A 343 -9.91 -1.23 12.85
CA PHE A 343 -11.30 -0.90 12.53
C PHE A 343 -11.58 0.60 12.51
N SER A 344 -10.83 1.42 13.26
CA SER A 344 -10.92 2.88 13.14
C SER A 344 -10.58 3.34 11.72
N ILE A 345 -9.52 2.80 11.11
CA ILE A 345 -9.15 3.14 9.74
C ILE A 345 -10.20 2.65 8.73
N ARG A 346 -10.67 1.41 8.87
CA ARG A 346 -11.74 0.88 8.00
C ARG A 346 -13.03 1.70 8.09
N MET A 347 -13.38 2.24 9.27
CA MET A 347 -14.51 3.16 9.44
C MET A 347 -14.26 4.53 8.80
N ARG A 348 -13.06 5.09 8.95
CA ARG A 348 -12.65 6.33 8.27
C ARG A 348 -12.67 6.20 6.74
N LEU A 349 -12.44 5.00 6.21
CA LEU A 349 -12.58 4.68 4.78
C LEU A 349 -14.04 4.54 4.31
N GLY A 350 -15.00 4.57 5.23
CA GLY A 350 -16.44 4.47 4.94
C GLY A 350 -16.97 3.05 4.78
N LEU A 351 -16.17 2.01 5.08
CA LEU A 351 -16.54 0.60 4.83
C LEU A 351 -17.71 0.08 5.67
N PHE A 352 -18.08 0.83 6.72
CA PHE A 352 -19.17 0.51 7.65
C PHE A 352 -20.34 1.51 7.55
N ASN A 353 -20.43 2.29 6.46
CA ASN A 353 -21.44 3.33 6.30
C ASN A 353 -22.54 2.97 5.28
N GLY A 354 -22.69 1.68 4.96
CA GLY A 354 -23.63 1.19 3.94
C GLY A 354 -23.07 1.33 2.53
N ASN A 355 -23.96 1.45 1.54
CA ASN A 355 -23.58 1.42 0.13
C ASN A 355 -22.50 2.49 -0.21
N PRO A 356 -21.31 2.07 -0.71
CA PRO A 356 -20.21 2.96 -1.07
C PRO A 356 -20.56 4.03 -2.10
N ALA A 357 -21.46 3.73 -3.05
CA ALA A 357 -21.92 4.69 -4.07
C ALA A 357 -22.69 5.88 -3.47
N LYS A 358 -23.13 5.81 -2.21
CA LYS A 358 -23.80 6.89 -1.48
C LYS A 358 -22.86 7.67 -0.55
N GLN A 359 -21.57 7.35 -0.52
CA GLN A 359 -20.56 7.97 0.35
C GLN A 359 -19.82 9.12 -0.37
N PRO A 360 -19.06 9.99 0.35
CA PRO A 360 -18.42 11.18 -0.24
C PRO A 360 -17.56 10.94 -1.50
N PHE A 361 -16.94 9.76 -1.59
CA PHE A 361 -16.09 9.37 -2.73
C PHE A 361 -16.74 8.31 -3.65
N GLY A 362 -18.04 8.05 -3.49
CA GLY A 362 -18.76 6.99 -4.21
C GLY A 362 -18.98 7.27 -5.70
N ASN A 363 -18.89 8.54 -6.11
CA ASN A 363 -19.08 8.97 -7.50
C ASN A 363 -17.79 8.95 -8.34
N ILE A 364 -16.65 8.58 -7.76
CA ILE A 364 -15.39 8.46 -8.50
C ILE A 364 -15.45 7.16 -9.31
N GLY A 365 -15.65 7.30 -10.62
CA GLY A 365 -15.82 6.18 -11.55
C GLY A 365 -14.51 5.71 -12.19
N SER A 366 -14.62 4.68 -13.04
CA SER A 366 -13.51 4.14 -13.82
C SER A 366 -13.00 5.10 -14.90
N ASP A 367 -13.83 6.04 -15.33
CA ASP A 367 -13.50 7.12 -16.27
C ASP A 367 -12.45 8.11 -15.72
N GLN A 368 -12.27 8.13 -14.40
CA GLN A 368 -11.23 8.91 -13.74
C GLN A 368 -9.86 8.24 -13.81
N VAL A 369 -9.80 6.92 -14.04
CA VAL A 369 -8.53 6.19 -14.20
C VAL A 369 -8.01 6.40 -15.61
N CYS A 370 -6.73 6.76 -15.75
CA CYS A 370 -6.14 7.11 -17.05
C CYS A 370 -6.84 8.29 -17.76
N SER A 371 -7.47 9.19 -17.00
CA SER A 371 -8.09 10.39 -17.56
C SER A 371 -7.05 11.26 -18.28
N GLN A 372 -7.48 12.07 -19.25
CA GLN A 372 -6.56 12.98 -19.95
C GLN A 372 -5.88 13.97 -18.99
N GLU A 373 -6.57 14.36 -17.91
CA GLU A 373 -6.02 15.20 -16.85
C GLU A 373 -4.86 14.50 -16.13
N HIS A 374 -5.04 13.24 -15.73
CA HIS A 374 -3.98 12.47 -15.06
C HIS A 374 -2.80 12.17 -15.99
N LEU A 375 -3.05 11.88 -17.27
CA LEU A 375 -1.98 11.71 -18.26
C LEU A 375 -1.18 13.00 -18.47
N ASN A 376 -1.85 14.15 -18.51
CA ASN A 376 -1.19 15.45 -18.62
C ASN A 376 -0.36 15.76 -17.37
N LEU A 377 -0.88 15.44 -16.19
CA LEU A 377 -0.19 15.61 -14.91
C LEU A 377 1.08 14.74 -14.82
N ALA A 378 1.01 13.48 -15.24
CA ALA A 378 2.19 12.61 -15.30
C ALA A 378 3.25 13.15 -16.29
N LEU A 379 2.82 13.69 -17.42
CA LEU A 379 3.71 14.33 -18.39
C LEU A 379 4.33 15.63 -17.84
N GLU A 380 3.56 16.47 -17.16
CA GLU A 380 4.05 17.68 -16.51
C GLU A 380 5.09 17.36 -15.44
N ALA A 381 4.82 16.35 -14.61
CA ALA A 381 5.75 15.87 -13.62
C ALA A 381 7.06 15.38 -14.22
N ALA A 382 7.00 14.55 -15.26
CA ALA A 382 8.18 14.09 -15.98
C ALA A 382 8.99 15.27 -16.53
N ARG A 383 8.33 16.29 -17.10
CA ARG A 383 8.99 17.51 -17.61
C ARG A 383 9.67 18.31 -16.50
N ASN A 384 9.03 18.44 -15.33
CA ASN A 384 9.58 19.16 -14.19
C ASN A 384 10.67 18.38 -13.44
N GLY A 385 10.70 17.04 -13.57
CA GLY A 385 11.67 16.16 -12.91
C GLY A 385 12.95 15.88 -13.69
N ILE A 386 13.00 16.16 -15.00
CA ILE A 386 14.21 15.96 -15.81
C ILE A 386 15.28 17.00 -15.43
N VAL A 387 16.49 16.52 -15.14
CA VAL A 387 17.64 17.36 -14.75
C VAL A 387 18.63 17.50 -15.90
N LEU A 388 18.90 18.74 -16.34
CA LEU A 388 19.96 19.04 -17.30
C LEU A 388 21.31 19.11 -16.58
N LEU A 389 22.05 17.99 -16.56
CA LEU A 389 23.36 17.92 -15.89
C LEU A 389 24.47 18.67 -16.65
N LYS A 390 24.42 18.68 -17.99
CA LYS A 390 25.46 19.25 -18.85
C LYS A 390 24.90 19.72 -20.18
N ASN A 391 25.33 20.90 -20.66
CA ASN A 391 24.93 21.46 -21.96
C ASN A 391 26.05 22.30 -22.60
N ASP A 392 27.07 21.63 -23.13
CA ASP A 392 28.20 22.31 -23.77
C ASP A 392 27.79 22.94 -25.11
N ASN A 393 28.40 24.07 -25.45
CA ASN A 393 28.22 24.77 -26.73
C ASN A 393 26.76 25.14 -27.07
N ARG A 394 25.85 25.17 -26.07
CA ARG A 394 24.42 25.39 -26.28
C ARG A 394 23.81 24.39 -27.27
N LEU A 395 24.24 23.12 -27.19
CA LEU A 395 23.74 22.05 -28.06
C LEU A 395 22.22 21.85 -27.89
N LEU A 396 21.72 21.90 -26.66
CA LEU A 396 20.30 21.87 -26.36
C LEU A 396 19.73 23.29 -26.14
N PRO A 397 18.49 23.56 -26.60
CA PRO A 397 17.56 22.64 -27.28
C PRO A 397 17.92 22.40 -28.76
N LEU A 398 17.62 21.20 -29.23
CA LEU A 398 17.81 20.81 -30.63
C LEU A 398 16.89 21.61 -31.57
N ALA A 399 17.45 22.27 -32.60
CA ALA A 399 16.67 23.03 -33.57
C ALA A 399 16.01 22.11 -34.62
N LYS A 400 14.67 21.99 -34.57
CA LYS A 400 13.88 21.16 -35.53
C LYS A 400 14.18 21.43 -36.99
N THR A 401 14.46 22.68 -37.33
CA THR A 401 14.68 23.14 -38.70
C THR A 401 16.07 22.78 -39.24
N GLU A 402 17.03 22.50 -38.36
CA GLU A 402 18.42 22.22 -38.74
C GLU A 402 18.74 20.72 -38.72
N ILE A 403 17.97 19.93 -37.96
CA ILE A 403 18.19 18.49 -37.80
C ILE A 403 17.38 17.73 -38.84
N THR A 404 18.09 17.22 -39.85
CA THR A 404 17.51 16.41 -40.93
C THR A 404 17.44 14.92 -40.60
N SER A 405 18.21 14.46 -39.59
CA SER A 405 18.17 13.07 -39.09
C SER A 405 18.67 12.96 -37.64
N LEU A 406 18.23 11.93 -36.92
CA LEU A 406 18.66 11.65 -35.54
C LEU A 406 19.01 10.16 -35.37
N ALA A 407 20.16 9.89 -34.75
CA ALA A 407 20.50 8.55 -34.27
C ALA A 407 20.06 8.42 -32.80
N VAL A 408 19.26 7.40 -32.49
CA VAL A 408 18.81 7.10 -31.13
C VAL A 408 19.45 5.78 -30.72
N ILE A 409 20.36 5.82 -29.76
CA ILE A 409 21.19 4.67 -29.37
C ILE A 409 21.07 4.39 -27.89
N GLY A 410 20.85 3.12 -27.53
CA GLY A 410 20.95 2.64 -26.15
C GLY A 410 19.83 1.68 -25.75
N PRO A 411 20.08 0.81 -24.75
CA PRO A 411 19.17 -0.27 -24.36
C PRO A 411 17.82 0.25 -23.85
N ASN A 412 17.78 1.46 -23.28
CA ASN A 412 16.57 2.04 -22.70
C ASN A 412 15.78 2.91 -23.69
N ALA A 413 16.28 3.13 -24.91
CA ALA A 413 15.65 4.06 -25.84
C ALA A 413 14.26 3.61 -26.31
N ASN A 414 14.01 2.30 -26.35
CA ASN A 414 12.72 1.72 -26.73
C ASN A 414 12.17 0.72 -25.71
N SER A 415 12.35 1.02 -24.41
CA SER A 415 11.82 0.21 -23.31
C SER A 415 10.75 0.99 -22.55
N SER A 416 9.52 0.48 -22.52
CA SER A 416 8.46 1.03 -21.65
C SER A 416 8.58 0.57 -20.21
N GLU A 417 9.14 -0.62 -19.98
CA GLU A 417 9.36 -1.20 -18.65
C GLU A 417 10.33 -0.36 -17.82
N THR A 418 11.42 0.12 -18.45
CA THR A 418 12.41 0.97 -17.76
C THR A 418 11.82 2.31 -17.29
N LEU A 419 10.74 2.79 -17.92
CA LEU A 419 10.12 4.06 -17.55
C LEU A 419 9.35 4.00 -16.23
N VAL A 420 8.85 2.81 -15.86
CA VAL A 420 7.94 2.65 -14.72
C VAL A 420 8.66 2.17 -13.45
N GLY A 421 9.90 1.70 -13.56
CA GLY A 421 10.68 1.21 -12.42
C GLY A 421 10.01 0.01 -11.74
N ASN A 422 9.96 0.02 -10.41
CA ASN A 422 9.31 -1.03 -9.61
C ASN A 422 7.97 -0.54 -9.03
N TYR A 423 7.22 -1.42 -8.35
CA TYR A 423 5.94 -1.09 -7.68
C TYR A 423 4.97 -0.30 -8.57
N ALA A 424 4.78 -0.76 -9.81
CA ALA A 424 3.94 -0.14 -10.81
C ALA A 424 2.75 -1.03 -11.20
N GLY A 425 1.66 -0.43 -11.66
CA GLY A 425 0.62 -1.13 -12.43
C GLY A 425 0.94 -1.08 -13.93
N PRO A 426 0.16 -1.76 -14.79
CA PRO A 426 0.27 -1.59 -16.23
C PRO A 426 0.06 -0.11 -16.61
N PRO A 427 0.96 0.52 -17.39
CA PRO A 427 0.85 1.93 -17.72
C PRO A 427 -0.27 2.17 -18.75
N CYS A 428 -1.01 3.29 -18.61
CA CYS A 428 -2.13 3.63 -19.50
C CYS A 428 -1.73 3.84 -20.97
N ASN A 429 -0.64 4.60 -21.20
CA ASN A 429 -0.17 4.95 -22.54
C ASN A 429 1.34 5.24 -22.49
N PRO A 430 2.19 4.21 -22.36
CA PRO A 430 3.63 4.41 -22.26
C PRO A 430 4.19 4.97 -23.58
N VAL A 431 4.97 6.04 -23.50
CA VAL A 431 5.68 6.64 -24.64
C VAL A 431 7.18 6.50 -24.39
N THR A 432 7.87 5.68 -25.19
CA THR A 432 9.32 5.50 -25.07
C THR A 432 10.09 6.74 -25.54
N PRO A 433 11.36 6.93 -25.12
CA PRO A 433 12.20 8.01 -25.64
C PRO A 433 12.27 8.01 -27.18
N LEU A 434 12.36 6.83 -27.80
CA LEU A 434 12.33 6.67 -29.26
C LEU A 434 11.02 7.20 -29.86
N GLN A 435 9.87 6.78 -29.33
CA GLN A 435 8.56 7.25 -29.80
C GLN A 435 8.39 8.77 -29.61
N GLY A 436 8.84 9.31 -28.47
CA GLY A 436 8.83 10.74 -28.21
C GLY A 436 9.64 11.52 -29.24
N LEU A 437 10.84 11.04 -29.57
CA LEU A 437 11.71 11.68 -30.57
C LEU A 437 11.19 11.52 -32.02
N GLN A 438 10.52 10.41 -32.34
CA GLN A 438 9.87 10.21 -33.65
C GLN A 438 8.79 11.26 -33.95
N SER A 439 8.15 11.81 -32.91
CA SER A 439 7.24 12.94 -33.07
C SER A 439 7.94 14.28 -33.38
N TYR A 440 9.26 14.35 -33.15
CA TYR A 440 10.08 15.57 -33.25
C TYR A 440 10.91 15.64 -34.55
N VAL A 441 11.51 14.52 -34.98
CA VAL A 441 12.32 14.40 -36.21
C VAL A 441 11.81 13.20 -37.03
N LYS A 442 11.58 13.39 -38.34
CA LYS A 442 11.03 12.32 -39.19
C LYS A 442 12.01 11.19 -39.54
N ASN A 443 13.28 11.53 -39.77
CA ASN A 443 14.30 10.56 -40.16
C ASN A 443 15.09 10.10 -38.92
N ILE A 444 14.70 8.97 -38.34
CA ILE A 444 15.32 8.41 -37.14
C ILE A 444 15.91 7.04 -37.44
N ASN A 445 17.14 6.83 -37.00
CA ASN A 445 17.81 5.54 -37.00
C ASN A 445 17.99 5.08 -35.55
N TYR A 446 17.32 4.00 -35.16
CA TYR A 446 17.45 3.40 -33.83
C TYR A 446 18.46 2.25 -33.85
N HIS A 447 19.29 2.16 -32.82
CA HIS A 447 20.14 1.00 -32.58
C HIS A 447 20.22 0.69 -31.07
N PRO A 448 20.03 -0.55 -30.62
CA PRO A 448 20.07 -0.88 -29.19
C PRO A 448 21.45 -0.62 -28.56
N GLY A 449 22.52 -0.80 -29.35
CA GLY A 449 23.90 -0.59 -28.89
C GLY A 449 24.41 -1.79 -28.10
N CYS A 450 23.86 -2.01 -26.90
CA CYS A 450 24.16 -3.15 -26.03
C CYS A 450 22.86 -3.76 -25.47
N SER A 451 22.99 -4.92 -24.81
CA SER A 451 21.88 -5.50 -24.04
C SER A 451 21.64 -4.74 -22.73
N THR A 452 20.41 -4.83 -22.21
CA THR A 452 20.01 -4.47 -20.84
C THR A 452 20.56 -5.44 -19.82
#